data_AF-A0A8T7BGK0-F1
#
_entry.id   AF-A0A8T7BGK0-F1
#
_cell.length_a   1.000
_cell.length_b   1.000
_cell.length_c   1.000
_cell.angle_alpha   90.00
_cell.angle_beta   90.00
_cell.angle_gamma   90.00
#
_symmetry.space_group_name_H-M   'P 1'
#
loop_
_entity.id
_entity.type
_entity.pdbx_description
1 polymer ?
#
loop_
_entity_poly.entity_id
_entity_poly.type
_entity_poly.pdbx_seq_one_letter_code
_entity_poly.pdbx_strand_id
1 'polypeptide(L)'
;MTDYSIKDSLLQLFDLPLAVARRFRSDRLTRHAAALAFSSLLALAPLMAMAFAMLSLFSSFEQLGDSLQNFIYSFLVPTASAELQAYVEQFAGQAGQLTVVGLVLFLLTGLLLLFAIEESFNDIWRIKKGRSMTARITVYWALLSLGPILMGASLTISTYLLSLTVAAGAGFGVQVQSAGVIVLPFLFEFLAFLLLYLVMPNVRVIFIHALFGALVASILFELTKRGFTLYVVNFDSYEIVYGALSTLPIFLIWVYLSWVVALIGAEVVAVLQQKRLFEEPPTSSGSKGRRPTS
;
A
#
# COMPACT_ATOMS: atom_id res chain seq x y z
N MET A 1 37.11 -18.77 11.45
CA MET A 1 36.04 -18.18 12.28
C MET A 1 34.87 -17.61 11.47
N THR A 2 35.02 -17.42 10.15
CA THR A 2 33.98 -16.92 9.23
C THR A 2 32.96 -17.97 8.76
N ASP A 3 33.28 -19.26 8.83
CA ASP A 3 32.45 -20.34 8.26
C ASP A 3 31.25 -20.74 9.15
N TYR A 4 31.33 -20.48 10.46
CA TYR A 4 30.23 -20.73 11.40
C TYR A 4 29.08 -19.71 11.25
N SER A 5 29.40 -18.45 10.94
CA SER A 5 28.40 -17.37 10.80
C SER A 5 27.51 -17.54 9.55
N ILE A 6 28.03 -18.10 8.46
CA ILE A 6 27.28 -18.31 7.22
C ILE A 6 26.34 -19.52 7.34
N LYS A 7 26.80 -20.61 7.96
CA LYS A 7 25.94 -21.80 8.21
C LYS A 7 24.77 -21.49 9.14
N ASP A 8 24.99 -20.73 10.21
CA ASP A 8 23.91 -20.30 11.09
C ASP A 8 22.94 -19.37 10.36
N SER A 9 23.44 -18.42 9.54
CA SER A 9 22.57 -17.54 8.73
C SER A 9 21.72 -18.31 7.71
N LEU A 10 22.27 -19.39 7.11
CA LEU A 10 21.54 -20.25 6.16
C LEU A 10 20.49 -21.11 6.86
N LEU A 11 20.81 -21.71 8.01
CA LEU A 11 19.84 -22.46 8.82
C LEU A 11 18.70 -21.56 9.31
N GLN A 12 19.01 -20.32 9.70
CA GLN A 12 18.02 -19.32 10.09
C GLN A 12 17.06 -18.92 8.96
N LEU A 13 17.52 -18.99 7.70
CA LEU A 13 16.71 -18.69 6.51
C LEU A 13 15.68 -19.78 6.23
N PHE A 14 15.98 -21.04 6.56
CA PHE A 14 15.03 -22.17 6.47
C PHE A 14 13.96 -22.15 7.57
N ASP A 15 14.26 -21.59 8.74
CA ASP A 15 13.28 -21.47 9.84
C ASP A 15 12.36 -20.25 9.70
N LEU A 16 12.75 -19.27 8.89
CA LEU A 16 12.01 -18.01 8.72
C LEU A 16 10.60 -18.22 8.15
N PRO A 17 10.39 -19.01 7.07
CA PRO A 17 9.05 -19.29 6.55
C PRO A 17 8.13 -19.92 7.60
N LEU A 18 8.66 -20.85 8.41
CA LEU A 18 7.89 -21.54 9.44
C LEU A 18 7.54 -20.61 10.61
N ALA A 19 8.46 -19.71 10.99
CA ALA A 19 8.22 -18.68 11.98
C ALA A 19 7.14 -17.68 11.52
N VAL A 20 7.23 -17.22 10.27
CA VAL A 20 6.25 -16.32 9.65
C VAL A 20 4.89 -17.01 9.52
N ALA A 21 4.82 -18.27 9.09
CA ALA A 21 3.57 -19.01 9.00
C ALA A 21 2.89 -19.21 10.37
N ARG A 22 3.68 -19.47 11.42
CA ARG A 22 3.17 -19.54 12.80
C ARG A 22 2.61 -18.19 13.26
N ARG A 23 3.34 -17.09 13.02
CA ARG A 23 2.89 -15.75 13.40
C ARG A 23 1.69 -15.27 12.58
N PHE A 24 1.64 -15.56 11.29
CA PHE A 24 0.50 -15.27 10.43
C PHE A 24 -0.82 -15.77 11.04
N ARG A 25 -0.80 -16.99 11.59
CA ARG A 25 -1.96 -17.60 12.23
C ARG A 25 -2.20 -17.03 13.65
N SER A 26 -1.16 -16.82 14.46
CA SER A 26 -1.32 -16.30 15.83
C SER A 26 -1.81 -14.85 15.83
N ASP A 27 -1.29 -14.04 14.92
CA ASP A 27 -1.51 -12.60 14.83
C ASP A 27 -2.76 -12.30 13.95
N ARG A 28 -3.47 -13.36 13.51
CA ARG A 28 -4.77 -13.29 12.79
C ARG A 28 -4.75 -12.34 11.59
N LEU A 29 -3.67 -12.38 10.81
CA LEU A 29 -3.44 -11.44 9.69
C LEU A 29 -4.59 -11.39 8.68
N THR A 30 -5.32 -12.50 8.47
CA THR A 30 -6.51 -12.52 7.61
C THR A 30 -7.62 -11.59 8.11
N ARG A 31 -7.79 -11.44 9.42
CA ARG A 31 -8.78 -10.50 10.00
C ARG A 31 -8.34 -9.06 9.82
N HIS A 32 -7.05 -8.77 10.05
CA HIS A 32 -6.49 -7.44 9.78
C HIS A 32 -6.65 -7.08 8.30
N ALA A 33 -6.28 -7.98 7.38
CA ALA A 33 -6.45 -7.76 5.94
C ALA A 33 -7.91 -7.50 5.55
N ALA A 34 -8.87 -8.24 6.13
CA ALA A 34 -10.30 -8.01 5.87
C ALA A 34 -10.76 -6.64 6.39
N ALA A 35 -10.36 -6.24 7.60
CA ALA A 35 -10.68 -4.93 8.15
C ALA A 35 -10.09 -3.79 7.28
N LEU A 36 -8.83 -3.93 6.88
CA LEU A 36 -8.14 -2.97 6.01
C LEU A 36 -8.77 -2.86 4.63
N ALA A 37 -9.20 -3.99 4.05
CA ALA A 37 -9.90 -4.00 2.77
C ALA A 37 -11.26 -3.30 2.86
N PHE A 38 -12.02 -3.55 3.92
CA PHE A 38 -13.29 -2.84 4.17
C PHE A 38 -13.07 -1.34 4.38
N SER A 39 -12.08 -0.95 5.18
CA SER A 39 -11.72 0.47 5.38
C SER A 39 -11.27 1.14 4.08
N SER A 40 -10.54 0.42 3.23
CA SER A 40 -10.10 0.89 1.91
C SER A 40 -11.28 1.09 0.97
N LEU A 41 -12.26 0.18 1.00
CA LEU A 41 -13.50 0.30 0.22
C LEU A 41 -14.31 1.53 0.65
N LEU A 42 -14.45 1.78 1.96
CA LEU A 42 -15.12 2.98 2.47
C LEU A 42 -14.40 4.28 2.09
N ALA A 43 -13.06 4.25 2.04
CA ALA A 43 -12.26 5.41 1.65
C ALA A 43 -12.26 5.68 0.13
N LEU A 44 -12.68 4.71 -0.69
CA LEU A 44 -12.61 4.81 -2.15
C LEU A 44 -13.48 5.95 -2.70
N ALA A 45 -14.75 6.02 -2.30
CA ALA A 45 -15.66 7.02 -2.86
C ALA A 45 -15.25 8.47 -2.52
N PRO A 46 -14.90 8.82 -1.26
CA PRO A 46 -14.38 10.14 -0.95
C PRO A 46 -13.03 10.46 -1.61
N LEU A 47 -12.14 9.45 -1.75
CA LEU A 47 -10.87 9.60 -2.47
C LEU A 47 -11.11 9.96 -3.94
N MET A 48 -12.04 9.27 -4.60
CA MET A 48 -12.41 9.55 -5.99
C MET A 48 -12.99 10.96 -6.14
N ALA A 49 -13.91 11.35 -5.26
CA ALA A 49 -14.48 12.70 -5.26
C ALA A 49 -13.38 13.77 -5.11
N MET A 50 -12.43 13.55 -4.20
CA MET A 50 -11.30 14.45 -4.00
C MET A 50 -10.35 14.49 -5.21
N ALA A 51 -10.09 13.34 -5.84
CA ALA A 51 -9.26 13.28 -7.04
C ALA A 51 -9.89 14.09 -8.20
N PHE A 52 -11.19 13.94 -8.43
CA PHE A 52 -11.90 14.74 -9.44
C PHE A 52 -11.90 16.23 -9.12
N ALA A 53 -12.17 16.59 -7.86
CA ALA A 53 -12.09 17.97 -7.39
C ALA A 53 -10.69 18.59 -7.57
N MET A 54 -9.63 17.83 -7.35
CA MET A 54 -8.25 18.32 -7.57
C MET A 54 -7.93 18.49 -9.05
N LEU A 55 -8.36 17.57 -9.90
CA LEU A 55 -8.15 17.67 -11.35
C LEU A 55 -8.91 18.86 -11.94
N SER A 56 -10.12 19.16 -11.46
CA SER A 56 -10.90 20.32 -11.92
C SER A 56 -10.30 21.67 -11.54
N LEU A 57 -9.43 21.75 -10.53
CA LEU A 57 -8.72 22.98 -10.16
C LEU A 57 -7.66 23.39 -11.19
N PHE A 58 -7.21 22.47 -12.04
CA PHE A 58 -6.17 22.72 -13.02
C PHE A 58 -6.69 22.44 -14.43
N SER A 59 -6.96 23.50 -15.20
CA SER A 59 -7.48 23.39 -16.57
C SER A 59 -6.62 22.52 -17.50
N SER A 60 -5.32 22.39 -17.24
CA SER A 60 -4.42 21.50 -17.97
C SER A 60 -4.72 20.00 -17.79
N PHE A 61 -5.55 19.63 -16.82
CA PHE A 61 -5.88 18.25 -16.49
C PHE A 61 -7.35 17.89 -16.78
N GLU A 62 -8.13 18.75 -17.43
CA GLU A 62 -9.52 18.45 -17.82
C GLU A 62 -9.62 17.16 -18.65
N GLN A 63 -8.75 16.98 -19.66
CA GLN A 63 -8.70 15.76 -20.47
C GLN A 63 -8.34 14.49 -19.67
N LEU A 64 -7.57 14.64 -18.59
CA LEU A 64 -7.25 13.53 -17.68
C LEU A 64 -8.44 13.21 -16.77
N GLY A 65 -9.21 14.22 -16.36
CA GLY A 65 -10.49 14.06 -15.68
C GLY A 65 -11.48 13.26 -16.53
N ASP A 66 -11.65 13.63 -17.80
CA ASP A 66 -12.51 12.92 -18.75
C ASP A 66 -12.04 11.47 -18.96
N SER A 67 -10.73 11.26 -19.09
CA SER A 67 -10.15 9.92 -19.25
C SER A 67 -10.37 9.04 -18.02
N LEU A 68 -10.21 9.58 -16.82
CA LEU A 68 -10.50 8.87 -15.56
C LEU A 68 -11.99 8.57 -15.42
N GLN A 69 -12.85 9.53 -15.75
CA GLN A 69 -14.29 9.35 -15.74
C GLN A 69 -14.71 8.23 -16.71
N ASN A 70 -14.18 8.24 -17.93
CA ASN A 70 -14.43 7.20 -18.93
C ASN A 70 -13.91 5.83 -18.50
N PHE A 71 -12.73 5.78 -17.84
CA PHE A 71 -12.21 4.54 -17.26
C PHE A 71 -13.15 3.99 -16.19
N ILE A 72 -13.63 4.84 -15.28
CA ILE A 72 -14.59 4.46 -14.24
C ILE A 72 -15.90 3.95 -14.84
N TYR A 73 -16.45 4.64 -15.84
CA TYR A 73 -17.66 4.17 -16.52
C TYR A 73 -17.46 2.83 -17.20
N SER A 74 -16.34 2.66 -17.90
CA SER A 74 -16.06 1.45 -18.68
C SER A 74 -15.77 0.24 -17.79
N PHE A 75 -15.22 0.42 -16.60
CA PHE A 75 -14.83 -0.68 -15.71
C PHE A 75 -15.79 -0.92 -14.53
N LEU A 76 -16.42 0.11 -13.98
CA LEU A 76 -17.29 0.00 -12.80
C LEU A 76 -18.77 0.01 -13.14
N VAL A 77 -19.16 0.63 -14.25
CA VAL A 77 -20.56 0.88 -14.62
C VAL A 77 -21.00 0.28 -15.98
N PRO A 78 -20.22 -0.56 -16.72
CA PRO A 78 -20.56 -0.91 -18.11
C PRO A 78 -21.89 -1.65 -18.27
N THR A 79 -22.40 -2.24 -17.19
CA THR A 79 -23.65 -3.00 -17.12
C THR A 79 -24.61 -2.49 -16.03
N ALA A 80 -24.33 -1.32 -15.43
CA ALA A 80 -25.25 -0.73 -14.46
C ALA A 80 -26.50 -0.18 -15.16
N SER A 81 -27.66 -0.27 -14.51
CA SER A 81 -28.91 0.30 -15.02
C SER A 81 -28.75 1.79 -15.33
N ALA A 82 -29.54 2.33 -16.26
CA ALA A 82 -29.52 3.76 -16.62
C ALA A 82 -29.66 4.68 -15.38
N GLU A 83 -30.32 4.20 -14.32
CA GLU A 83 -30.44 4.89 -13.04
C GLU A 83 -29.11 4.98 -12.27
N LEU A 84 -28.32 3.90 -12.22
CA LEU A 84 -26.99 3.90 -11.60
C LEU A 84 -26.00 4.77 -12.39
N GLN A 85 -26.10 4.79 -13.72
CA GLN A 85 -25.31 5.69 -14.57
C GLN A 85 -25.64 7.16 -14.26
N ALA A 86 -26.92 7.51 -14.17
CA ALA A 86 -27.35 8.85 -13.78
C ALA A 86 -26.87 9.24 -12.37
N TYR A 87 -26.84 8.31 -11.42
CA TYR A 87 -26.28 8.54 -10.08
C TYR A 87 -24.76 8.81 -10.11
N VAL A 88 -24.01 8.08 -10.94
CA VAL A 88 -22.56 8.29 -11.10
C VAL A 88 -22.27 9.61 -11.82
N GLU A 89 -23.05 9.97 -12.85
CA GLU A 89 -22.95 11.27 -13.53
C GLU A 89 -23.28 12.43 -12.58
N GLN A 90 -24.36 12.30 -11.81
CA GLN A 90 -24.75 13.27 -10.81
C GLN A 90 -23.70 13.40 -9.71
N PHE A 91 -23.14 12.28 -9.25
CA PHE A 91 -22.06 12.27 -8.26
C PHE A 91 -20.79 12.91 -8.82
N ALA A 92 -20.38 12.61 -10.05
CA ALA A 92 -19.21 13.20 -10.70
C ALA A 92 -19.38 14.73 -10.89
N GLY A 93 -20.56 15.17 -11.34
CA GLY A 93 -20.90 16.59 -11.49
C GLY A 93 -20.96 17.33 -10.16
N GLN A 94 -21.41 16.68 -9.08
CA GLN A 94 -21.39 17.23 -7.72
C GLN A 94 -20.01 17.16 -7.08
N ALA A 95 -19.19 16.15 -7.40
CA ALA A 95 -17.82 16.01 -6.90
C ALA A 95 -16.88 17.06 -7.48
N GLY A 96 -17.09 17.48 -8.74
CA GLY A 96 -16.36 18.59 -9.36
C GLY A 96 -16.63 19.95 -8.69
N GLN A 97 -17.77 20.09 -8.01
CA GLN A 97 -18.09 21.22 -7.14
C GLN A 97 -17.65 20.88 -5.72
N LEU A 98 -16.39 21.16 -5.37
CA LEU A 98 -15.82 20.97 -4.02
C LEU A 98 -16.82 21.34 -2.90
N THR A 99 -17.52 20.34 -2.35
CA THR A 99 -18.38 20.53 -1.18
C THR A 99 -17.54 20.32 0.07
N VAL A 100 -17.72 21.18 1.07
CA VAL A 100 -17.09 21.04 2.40
C VAL A 100 -17.38 19.65 2.98
N VAL A 101 -18.55 19.08 2.68
CA VAL A 101 -18.96 17.73 3.08
C VAL A 101 -18.06 16.66 2.47
N GLY A 102 -17.76 16.72 1.17
CA GLY A 102 -16.88 15.77 0.49
C GLY A 102 -15.46 15.80 1.04
N LEU A 103 -14.92 16.99 1.32
CA LEU A 103 -13.62 17.15 1.97
C LEU A 103 -13.62 16.53 3.38
N VAL A 104 -14.62 16.82 4.20
CA VAL A 104 -14.72 16.26 5.56
C VAL A 104 -14.81 14.74 5.54
N LEU A 105 -15.63 14.16 4.64
CA LEU A 105 -15.75 12.72 4.48
C LEU A 105 -14.43 12.09 4.04
N PHE A 106 -13.73 12.69 3.07
CA PHE A 106 -12.41 12.23 2.63
C PHE A 106 -11.38 12.23 3.76
N LEU A 107 -11.34 13.32 4.54
CA LEU A 107 -10.46 13.44 5.69
C LEU A 107 -10.78 12.36 6.73
N LEU A 108 -12.06 12.16 7.02
CA LEU A 108 -12.52 11.16 7.98
C LEU A 108 -12.16 9.73 7.53
N THR A 109 -12.53 9.33 6.32
CA THR A 109 -12.29 7.96 5.84
C THR A 109 -10.81 7.68 5.64
N GLY A 110 -10.03 8.68 5.21
CA GLY A 110 -8.57 8.58 5.11
C GLY A 110 -7.91 8.38 6.47
N LEU A 111 -8.36 9.12 7.50
CA LEU A 111 -7.89 8.93 8.87
C LEU A 111 -8.27 7.56 9.43
N LEU A 112 -9.50 7.09 9.19
CA LEU A 112 -9.94 5.75 9.60
C LEU A 112 -9.08 4.65 8.99
N LEU A 113 -8.78 4.75 7.69
CA LEU A 113 -7.90 3.79 7.01
C LEU A 113 -6.48 3.83 7.60
N LEU A 114 -5.92 5.02 7.80
CA LEU A 114 -4.60 5.17 8.41
C LEU A 114 -4.55 4.58 9.81
N PHE A 115 -5.60 4.77 10.62
CA PHE A 115 -5.69 4.18 11.96
C PHE A 115 -5.73 2.66 11.92
N ALA A 116 -6.53 2.08 11.01
CA ALA A 116 -6.58 0.63 10.84
C ALA A 116 -5.22 0.05 10.40
N ILE A 117 -4.48 0.76 9.53
CA ILE A 117 -3.12 0.38 9.11
C ILE A 117 -2.17 0.43 10.31
N GLU A 118 -2.12 1.56 11.02
CA GLU A 118 -1.22 1.73 12.16
C GLU A 118 -1.50 0.70 13.26
N GLU A 119 -2.77 0.43 13.56
CA GLU A 119 -3.17 -0.59 14.56
C GLU A 119 -2.72 -1.98 14.13
N SER A 120 -2.98 -2.38 12.89
CA SER A 120 -2.57 -3.69 12.37
C SER A 120 -1.05 -3.86 12.38
N PHE A 121 -0.30 -2.81 12.06
CA PHE A 121 1.16 -2.83 12.11
C PHE A 121 1.65 -2.85 13.56
N ASN A 122 1.08 -2.03 14.44
CA ASN A 122 1.46 -2.05 15.86
C ASN A 122 1.20 -3.43 16.50
N ASP A 123 0.12 -4.12 16.13
CA ASP A 123 -0.18 -5.47 16.59
C ASP A 123 0.88 -6.49 16.12
N ILE A 124 1.29 -6.42 14.85
CA ILE A 124 2.40 -7.26 14.32
C ILE A 124 3.70 -7.02 15.10
N TRP A 125 4.01 -5.78 15.47
CA TRP A 125 5.18 -5.47 16.30
C TRP A 125 4.93 -5.59 17.81
N ARG A 126 3.73 -6.03 18.23
CA ARG A 126 3.30 -6.19 19.63
C ARG A 126 3.42 -4.90 20.46
N ILE A 127 3.18 -3.76 19.83
CA ILE A 127 3.27 -2.43 20.43
C ILE A 127 1.93 -2.08 21.06
N LYS A 128 1.89 -2.02 22.40
CA LYS A 128 0.66 -1.72 23.16
C LYS A 128 0.28 -0.24 23.18
N LYS A 129 1.20 0.66 22.84
CA LYS A 129 0.98 2.12 22.90
C LYS A 129 1.24 2.72 21.52
N GLY A 130 0.17 3.05 20.82
CA GLY A 130 0.23 3.73 19.52
C GLY A 130 0.75 5.16 19.63
N ARG A 131 0.89 5.82 18.49
CA ARG A 131 1.29 7.24 18.43
C ARG A 131 0.24 8.12 19.11
N SER A 132 0.67 9.27 19.65
CA SER A 132 -0.29 10.27 20.12
C SER A 132 -1.14 10.78 18.95
N MET A 133 -2.40 11.12 19.20
CA MET A 133 -3.33 11.60 18.17
C MET A 133 -2.74 12.78 17.37
N THR A 134 -1.97 13.65 18.04
CA THR A 134 -1.25 14.76 17.43
C THR A 134 -0.21 14.31 16.40
N ALA A 135 0.61 13.31 16.70
CA ALA A 135 1.62 12.80 15.79
C ALA A 135 1.01 12.08 14.58
N ARG A 136 -0.17 11.48 14.74
CA ARG A 136 -0.95 10.88 13.64
C ARG A 136 -1.51 11.93 12.71
N ILE A 137 -2.08 13.00 13.27
CA ILE A 137 -2.58 14.15 12.50
C ILE A 137 -1.43 14.79 11.71
N THR A 138 -0.22 14.91 12.26
CA THR A 138 0.94 15.44 11.53
C THR A 138 1.31 14.58 10.32
N VAL A 139 1.34 13.25 10.46
CA VAL A 139 1.63 12.33 9.34
C VAL A 139 0.54 12.44 8.27
N TYR A 140 -0.72 12.50 8.69
CA TYR A 140 -1.84 12.67 7.78
C TYR A 140 -1.79 14.02 7.05
N TRP A 141 -1.50 15.12 7.76
CA TRP A 141 -1.30 16.44 7.17
C TRP A 141 -0.12 16.49 6.19
N ALA A 142 0.97 15.78 6.49
CA ALA A 142 2.09 15.66 5.58
C ALA A 142 1.69 14.90 4.31
N LEU A 143 0.97 13.78 4.43
CA LEU A 143 0.43 13.03 3.28
C LEU A 143 -0.56 13.86 2.46
N LEU A 144 -1.44 14.63 3.11
CA LEU A 144 -2.46 15.45 2.47
C LEU A 144 -1.86 16.61 1.67
N SER A 145 -0.77 17.20 2.18
CA SER A 145 -0.09 18.32 1.52
C SER A 145 0.94 17.84 0.50
N LEU A 146 1.80 16.88 0.87
CA LEU A 146 2.83 16.35 -0.02
C LEU A 146 2.25 15.50 -1.13
N GLY A 147 1.16 14.76 -0.90
CA GLY A 147 0.57 13.85 -1.88
C GLY A 147 0.24 14.53 -3.21
N PRO A 148 -0.60 15.59 -3.22
CA PRO A 148 -0.93 16.34 -4.43
C PRO A 148 0.30 17.03 -5.06
N ILE A 149 1.22 17.56 -4.25
CA ILE A 149 2.45 18.20 -4.76
C ILE A 149 3.34 17.17 -5.46
N LEU A 150 3.51 15.98 -4.87
CA LEU A 150 4.29 14.90 -5.44
C LEU A 150 3.64 14.32 -6.68
N MET A 151 2.31 14.18 -6.70
CA MET A 151 1.57 13.77 -7.90
C MET A 151 1.70 14.80 -9.02
N GLY A 152 1.50 16.09 -8.73
CA GLY A 152 1.66 17.18 -9.69
C GLY A 152 3.08 17.21 -10.27
N ALA A 153 4.10 17.16 -9.40
CA ALA A 153 5.50 17.10 -9.82
C ALA A 153 5.80 15.83 -10.64
N SER A 154 5.31 14.67 -10.21
CA SER A 154 5.47 13.40 -10.92
C SER A 154 4.86 13.45 -12.32
N LEU A 155 3.66 14.02 -12.46
CA LEU A 155 2.99 14.19 -13.74
C LEU A 155 3.75 15.17 -14.64
N THR A 156 4.19 16.31 -14.12
CA THR A 156 5.01 17.26 -14.88
C THR A 156 6.31 16.62 -15.37
N ILE A 157 7.02 15.91 -14.49
CA ILE A 157 8.27 15.22 -14.84
C ILE A 157 8.01 14.11 -15.86
N SER A 158 7.00 13.28 -15.64
CA SER A 158 6.65 12.17 -16.55
C SER A 158 6.27 12.70 -17.93
N THR A 159 5.51 13.79 -17.99
CA THR A 159 5.12 14.46 -19.25
C THR A 159 6.33 15.05 -19.96
N TYR A 160 7.25 15.65 -19.22
CA TYR A 160 8.50 16.18 -19.76
C TYR A 160 9.44 15.08 -20.28
N LEU A 161 9.57 13.97 -19.55
CA LEU A 161 10.35 12.82 -19.99
C LEU A 161 9.71 12.19 -21.24
N LEU A 162 8.38 12.04 -21.26
CA LEU A 162 7.65 11.59 -22.45
C LEU A 162 7.91 12.51 -23.65
N SER A 163 7.85 13.84 -23.48
CA SER A 163 8.10 14.77 -24.58
C SER A 163 9.53 14.67 -25.11
N LEU A 164 10.53 14.47 -24.23
CA LEU A 164 11.91 14.19 -24.63
C LEU A 164 12.03 12.85 -25.38
N THR A 165 11.31 11.81 -24.97
CA THR A 165 11.34 10.51 -25.67
C THR A 165 10.69 10.57 -27.05
N VAL A 166 9.61 11.33 -27.20
CA VAL A 166 8.96 11.58 -28.50
C VAL A 166 9.87 12.41 -29.41
N ALA A 167 10.60 13.38 -28.84
CA ALA A 167 11.54 14.22 -29.56
C ALA A 167 12.83 13.48 -29.98
N ALA A 168 13.25 12.44 -29.25
CA ALA A 168 14.53 11.74 -29.48
C ALA A 168 14.53 10.72 -30.63
N GLY A 169 13.37 10.33 -31.17
CA GLY A 169 13.26 9.40 -32.30
C GLY A 169 13.64 7.94 -32.00
N ALA A 170 13.02 7.01 -32.74
CA ALA A 170 12.95 5.57 -32.48
C ALA A 170 14.24 4.75 -32.70
N GLY A 171 15.42 5.27 -32.33
CA GLY A 171 16.71 4.58 -32.57
C GLY A 171 17.23 3.75 -31.38
N PHE A 172 16.98 4.18 -30.14
CA PHE A 172 17.55 3.57 -28.93
C PHE A 172 16.50 3.00 -27.95
N GLY A 173 15.21 3.17 -28.25
CA GLY A 173 14.13 2.98 -27.28
C GLY A 173 13.62 1.55 -27.09
N VAL A 174 13.59 0.70 -28.13
CA VAL A 174 12.71 -0.50 -28.13
C VAL A 174 13.13 -1.59 -27.12
N GLN A 175 14.41 -1.70 -26.78
CA GLN A 175 14.90 -2.71 -25.80
C GLN A 175 14.91 -2.20 -24.36
N VAL A 176 15.08 -0.89 -24.14
CA VAL A 176 14.88 -0.25 -22.83
C VAL A 176 13.38 -0.19 -22.49
N GLN A 177 12.51 -0.11 -23.50
CA GLN A 177 11.06 -0.13 -23.39
C GLN A 177 10.52 -1.44 -22.77
N SER A 178 11.04 -2.62 -23.13
CA SER A 178 10.54 -3.89 -22.61
C SER A 178 11.02 -4.20 -21.18
N ALA A 179 12.26 -3.82 -20.84
CA ALA A 179 12.78 -3.96 -19.48
C ALA A 179 12.14 -2.94 -18.52
N GLY A 180 11.94 -1.70 -18.95
CA GLY A 180 11.28 -0.66 -18.15
C GLY A 180 9.85 -1.01 -17.76
N VAL A 181 9.08 -1.63 -18.67
CA VAL A 181 7.68 -2.02 -18.40
C VAL A 181 7.56 -3.10 -17.31
N ILE A 182 8.60 -3.93 -17.10
CA ILE A 182 8.57 -4.99 -16.08
C ILE A 182 9.31 -4.57 -14.80
N VAL A 183 10.46 -3.92 -14.93
CA VAL A 183 11.32 -3.55 -13.79
C VAL A 183 10.74 -2.35 -13.04
N LEU A 184 10.12 -1.40 -13.73
CA LEU A 184 9.67 -0.16 -13.11
C LEU A 184 8.46 -0.37 -12.17
N PRO A 185 7.41 -1.14 -12.54
CA PRO A 185 6.31 -1.44 -11.62
C PRO A 185 6.79 -2.18 -10.37
N PHE A 186 7.65 -3.19 -10.54
CA PHE A 186 8.24 -3.93 -9.42
C PHE A 186 9.04 -3.01 -8.49
N LEU A 187 9.82 -2.09 -9.05
CA LEU A 187 10.60 -1.12 -8.26
C LEU A 187 9.69 -0.17 -7.47
N PHE A 188 8.59 0.30 -8.06
CA PHE A 188 7.62 1.15 -7.37
C PHE A 188 6.91 0.40 -6.24
N GLU A 189 6.52 -0.85 -6.47
CA GLU A 189 5.94 -1.72 -5.45
C GLU A 189 6.91 -1.96 -4.30
N PHE A 190 8.15 -2.29 -4.64
CA PHE A 190 9.22 -2.47 -3.67
C PHE A 190 9.46 -1.23 -2.82
N LEU A 191 9.55 -0.06 -3.45
CA LEU A 191 9.72 1.18 -2.73
C LEU A 191 8.49 1.51 -1.86
N ALA A 192 7.28 1.25 -2.36
CA ALA A 192 6.04 1.45 -1.61
C ALA A 192 6.00 0.57 -0.36
N PHE A 193 6.29 -0.73 -0.48
CA PHE A 193 6.37 -1.64 0.67
C PHE A 193 7.50 -1.26 1.63
N LEU A 194 8.68 -0.86 1.12
CA LEU A 194 9.79 -0.40 1.94
C LEU A 194 9.39 0.81 2.80
N LEU A 195 8.77 1.82 2.18
CA LEU A 195 8.28 2.99 2.88
C LEU A 195 7.18 2.64 3.89
N LEU A 196 6.26 1.76 3.50
CA LEU A 196 5.20 1.27 4.39
C LEU A 196 5.79 0.63 5.66
N TYR A 197 6.81 -0.21 5.52
CA TYR A 197 7.47 -0.88 6.65
C TYR A 197 8.35 0.04 7.50
N LEU A 198 8.88 1.13 6.93
CA LEU A 198 9.69 2.10 7.68
C LEU A 198 8.84 3.13 8.42
N VAL A 199 7.68 3.51 7.86
CA VAL A 199 6.89 4.66 8.33
C VAL A 199 5.73 4.25 9.23
N MET A 200 5.04 3.15 8.92
CA MET A 200 3.80 2.78 9.62
C MET A 200 4.00 2.24 11.04
N PRO A 201 4.97 1.35 11.32
CA PRO A 201 5.17 0.85 12.68
C PRO A 201 5.56 1.98 13.64
N ASN A 202 4.99 1.99 14.85
CA ASN A 202 5.41 2.92 15.90
C ASN A 202 6.70 2.47 16.62
N VAL A 203 7.68 1.98 15.87
CA VAL A 203 8.99 1.52 16.37
C VAL A 203 10.07 1.81 15.34
N ARG A 204 11.31 1.96 15.80
CA ARG A 204 12.46 2.08 14.89
C ARG A 204 12.68 0.74 14.19
N VAL A 205 12.40 0.68 12.90
CA VAL A 205 12.64 -0.50 12.07
C VAL A 205 14.05 -0.48 11.51
N ILE A 206 14.73 -1.63 11.55
CA ILE A 206 16.07 -1.77 10.98
C ILE A 206 15.96 -1.80 9.45
N PHE A 207 16.63 -0.87 8.77
CA PHE A 207 16.50 -0.67 7.32
C PHE A 207 16.73 -1.94 6.50
N ILE A 208 17.75 -2.75 6.84
CA ILE A 208 18.03 -3.99 6.11
C ILE A 208 16.92 -5.05 6.28
N HIS A 209 16.22 -5.07 7.42
CA HIS A 209 15.08 -5.96 7.60
C HIS A 209 13.87 -5.48 6.80
N ALA A 210 13.62 -4.17 6.78
CA ALA A 210 12.59 -3.57 5.95
C ALA A 210 12.83 -3.84 4.46
N LEU A 211 14.10 -3.79 4.02
CA LEU A 211 14.51 -4.09 2.65
C LEU A 211 14.20 -5.54 2.26
N PHE A 212 14.49 -6.49 3.15
CA PHE A 212 14.16 -7.90 2.92
C PHE A 212 12.65 -8.15 2.91
N GLY A 213 11.91 -7.57 3.86
CA GLY A 213 10.44 -7.66 3.89
C GLY A 213 9.79 -7.05 2.65
N ALA A 214 10.27 -5.90 2.18
CA ALA A 214 9.82 -5.25 0.95
C ALA A 214 10.07 -6.12 -0.28
N LEU A 215 11.23 -6.78 -0.36
CA LEU A 215 11.54 -7.71 -1.45
C LEU A 215 10.56 -8.88 -1.48
N VAL A 216 10.34 -9.53 -0.33
CA VAL A 216 9.38 -10.64 -0.20
C VAL A 216 7.97 -10.20 -0.58
N ALA A 217 7.51 -9.06 -0.06
CA ALA A 217 6.19 -8.51 -0.35
C ALA A 217 6.00 -8.22 -1.84
N SER A 218 6.99 -7.61 -2.50
CA SER A 218 6.92 -7.27 -3.92
C SER A 218 6.84 -8.51 -4.80
N ILE A 219 7.63 -9.54 -4.49
CA ILE A 219 7.57 -10.82 -5.20
C ILE A 219 6.20 -11.48 -5.01
N LEU A 220 5.69 -11.54 -3.78
CA LEU A 220 4.36 -12.07 -3.49
C LEU A 220 3.26 -11.25 -4.17
N PHE A 221 3.42 -9.94 -4.26
CA PHE A 221 2.46 -9.05 -4.90
C PHE A 221 2.41 -9.33 -6.40
N GLU A 222 3.56 -9.40 -7.09
CA GLU A 222 3.64 -9.82 -8.50
C GLU A 222 2.98 -11.18 -8.76
N LEU A 223 3.23 -12.17 -7.90
CA LEU A 223 2.59 -13.48 -7.99
C LEU A 223 1.07 -13.37 -7.79
N THR A 224 0.63 -12.55 -6.84
CA THR A 224 -0.79 -12.29 -6.58
C THR A 224 -1.45 -11.61 -7.76
N LYS A 225 -0.79 -10.62 -8.41
CA LYS A 225 -1.31 -9.96 -9.62
C LYS A 225 -1.55 -10.97 -10.73
N ARG A 226 -0.55 -11.80 -11.03
CA ARG A 226 -0.66 -12.84 -12.06
C ARG A 226 -1.73 -13.86 -11.73
N GLY A 227 -1.77 -14.33 -10.47
CA GLY A 227 -2.78 -15.28 -10.01
C GLY A 227 -4.20 -14.72 -10.08
N PHE A 228 -4.39 -13.45 -9.73
CA PHE A 228 -5.68 -12.78 -9.82
C PHE A 228 -6.10 -12.54 -11.27
N THR A 229 -5.18 -12.16 -12.16
CA THR A 229 -5.47 -12.08 -13.60
C THR A 229 -5.89 -13.43 -14.15
N LEU A 230 -5.20 -14.51 -13.78
CA LEU A 230 -5.60 -15.87 -14.16
C LEU A 230 -7.00 -16.23 -13.61
N TYR A 231 -7.32 -15.82 -12.38
CA TYR A 231 -8.65 -16.02 -11.82
C TYR A 231 -9.73 -15.28 -12.63
N VAL A 232 -9.56 -13.97 -12.83
CA VAL A 232 -10.57 -13.14 -13.52
C VAL A 232 -10.76 -13.57 -14.98
N VAL A 233 -9.70 -13.97 -15.68
CA VAL A 233 -9.78 -14.35 -17.11
C VAL A 233 -10.36 -15.75 -17.34
N ASN A 234 -10.22 -16.67 -16.38
CA ASN A 234 -10.64 -18.07 -16.57
C ASN A 234 -11.93 -18.44 -15.81
N PHE A 235 -12.40 -17.61 -14.88
CA PHE A 235 -13.53 -17.93 -14.02
C PHE A 235 -14.69 -16.92 -14.15
N ASP A 236 -15.35 -16.95 -15.31
CA ASP A 236 -16.53 -16.10 -15.61
C ASP A 236 -17.79 -16.49 -14.82
N SER A 237 -17.76 -17.63 -14.12
CA SER A 237 -18.89 -18.17 -13.36
C SER A 237 -19.52 -17.17 -12.38
N TYR A 238 -18.72 -16.25 -11.81
CA TYR A 238 -19.23 -15.23 -10.89
C TYR A 238 -19.95 -14.09 -11.62
N GLU A 239 -19.47 -13.73 -12.81
CA GLU A 239 -20.14 -12.77 -13.70
C GLU A 239 -21.44 -13.35 -14.28
N ILE A 240 -21.46 -14.65 -14.61
CA ILE A 240 -22.66 -15.33 -15.11
C ILE A 240 -23.83 -15.26 -14.10
N VAL A 241 -23.53 -15.37 -12.81
CA VAL A 241 -24.56 -15.37 -11.75
C VAL A 241 -24.94 -13.96 -11.30
N TYR A 242 -23.97 -13.04 -11.18
CA TYR A 242 -24.17 -11.73 -10.56
C TYR A 242 -24.07 -10.54 -11.52
N GLY A 243 -23.71 -10.75 -12.79
CA GLY A 243 -23.56 -9.71 -13.80
C GLY A 243 -22.65 -8.57 -13.36
N ALA A 244 -23.10 -7.33 -13.58
CA ALA A 244 -22.42 -6.09 -13.16
C ALA A 244 -22.00 -6.06 -11.69
N LEU A 245 -22.77 -6.71 -10.82
CA LEU A 245 -22.53 -6.69 -9.38
C LEU A 245 -21.30 -7.52 -8.99
N SER A 246 -20.78 -8.36 -9.88
CA SER A 246 -19.56 -9.16 -9.64
C SER A 246 -18.30 -8.30 -9.45
N THR A 247 -18.26 -7.10 -10.06
CA THR A 247 -17.11 -6.18 -10.00
C THR A 247 -16.74 -5.81 -8.56
N LEU A 248 -17.71 -5.54 -7.70
CA LEU A 248 -17.45 -5.06 -6.34
C LEU A 248 -16.88 -6.17 -5.42
N PRO A 249 -17.44 -7.39 -5.36
CA PRO A 249 -16.82 -8.51 -4.66
C PRO A 249 -15.45 -8.89 -5.21
N ILE A 250 -15.28 -8.91 -6.54
CA ILE A 250 -14.00 -9.23 -7.18
C ILE A 250 -12.93 -8.19 -6.78
N PHE A 251 -13.29 -6.90 -6.82
CA PHE A 251 -12.43 -5.81 -6.35
C PHE A 251 -12.12 -5.94 -4.85
N LEU A 252 -13.09 -6.30 -4.01
CA LEU A 252 -12.86 -6.47 -2.58
C LEU A 252 -11.89 -7.63 -2.30
N ILE A 253 -11.98 -8.73 -3.04
CA ILE A 253 -11.02 -9.85 -2.97
C ILE A 253 -9.62 -9.37 -3.37
N TRP A 254 -9.51 -8.57 -4.42
CA TRP A 254 -8.23 -8.00 -4.84
C TRP A 254 -7.57 -7.16 -3.76
N VAL A 255 -8.32 -6.23 -3.16
CA VAL A 255 -7.83 -5.37 -2.09
C VAL A 255 -7.47 -6.20 -0.86
N TYR A 256 -8.28 -7.20 -0.52
CA TYR A 256 -7.99 -8.14 0.56
C TYR A 256 -6.67 -8.88 0.34
N LEU A 257 -6.46 -9.47 -0.85
CA LEU A 257 -5.22 -10.18 -1.18
C LEU A 257 -4.00 -9.24 -1.14
N SER A 258 -4.17 -8.00 -1.62
CA SER A 258 -3.15 -6.96 -1.55
C SER A 258 -2.71 -6.68 -0.11
N TRP A 259 -3.68 -6.55 0.81
CA TRP A 259 -3.38 -6.38 2.24
C TRP A 259 -2.78 -7.62 2.88
N VAL A 260 -3.21 -8.83 2.50
CA VAL A 260 -2.58 -10.07 2.97
C VAL A 260 -1.10 -10.08 2.62
N VAL A 261 -0.72 -9.75 1.38
CA VAL A 261 0.68 -9.65 0.96
C VAL A 261 1.43 -8.60 1.76
N ALA A 262 0.87 -7.39 1.90
CA ALA A 262 1.48 -6.30 2.64
C ALA A 262 1.78 -6.70 4.10
N LEU A 263 0.83 -7.37 4.77
CA LEU A 263 0.97 -7.81 6.16
C LEU A 263 1.94 -9.00 6.28
N ILE A 264 2.00 -9.91 5.31
CA ILE A 264 3.02 -10.98 5.30
C ILE A 264 4.43 -10.37 5.25
N GLY A 265 4.66 -9.37 4.40
CA GLY A 265 5.95 -8.68 4.37
C GLY A 265 6.27 -7.96 5.67
N ALA A 266 5.29 -7.30 6.29
CA ALA A 266 5.44 -6.70 7.61
C ALA A 266 5.82 -7.73 8.69
N GLU A 267 5.20 -8.91 8.66
CA GLU A 267 5.48 -10.02 9.56
C GLU A 267 6.93 -10.52 9.41
N VAL A 268 7.43 -10.63 8.17
CA VAL A 268 8.83 -10.96 7.88
C VAL A 268 9.77 -9.95 8.55
N VAL A 269 9.50 -8.65 8.41
CA VAL A 269 10.31 -7.59 9.04
C VAL A 269 10.31 -7.75 10.56
N ALA A 270 9.12 -7.94 11.16
CA ALA A 270 8.98 -8.07 12.60
C ALA A 270 9.69 -9.30 13.15
N VAL A 271 9.61 -10.46 12.48
CA VAL A 271 10.33 -11.68 12.85
C VAL A 271 11.84 -11.50 12.80
N LEU A 272 12.37 -10.90 11.72
CA LEU A 272 13.80 -10.62 11.57
C LEU A 272 14.30 -9.69 12.67
N GLN A 273 13.53 -8.65 12.99
CA GLN A 273 13.88 -7.69 14.02
C GLN A 273 13.83 -8.29 15.43
N GLN A 274 12.86 -9.16 15.69
CA GLN A 274 12.75 -9.86 16.98
C GLN A 274 13.93 -10.83 17.20
N LYS A 275 14.36 -11.57 16.18
CA LYS A 275 15.50 -12.51 16.31
C LYS A 275 16.79 -11.79 16.72
N ARG A 276 17.09 -10.64 16.12
CA ARG A 276 18.30 -9.85 16.45
C ARG A 276 18.34 -9.40 17.92
N LEU A 277 17.19 -9.07 18.51
CA LEU A 277 17.09 -8.68 19.93
C LEU A 277 17.46 -9.81 20.89
N PHE A 278 17.39 -11.08 20.45
CA PHE A 278 17.81 -12.23 21.25
C PHE A 278 19.27 -12.65 21.00
N GLU A 279 19.87 -12.22 19.90
CA GLU A 279 21.27 -12.50 19.54
C GLU A 279 22.26 -11.49 20.15
N GLU A 280 21.85 -10.24 20.39
CA GLU A 280 22.65 -9.27 21.15
C GLU A 280 22.48 -9.53 22.67
N PRO A 281 23.51 -10.00 23.40
CA PRO A 281 23.40 -10.20 24.85
C PRO A 281 23.16 -8.85 25.53
N PRO A 282 22.35 -8.79 26.61
CA PRO A 282 22.13 -7.55 27.33
C PRO A 282 23.48 -7.01 27.79
N THR A 283 23.88 -5.87 27.25
CA THR A 283 25.07 -5.17 27.73
C THR A 283 24.86 -4.92 29.22
N SER A 284 25.72 -5.52 30.04
CA SER A 284 25.75 -5.36 31.48
C SER A 284 26.15 -3.93 31.82
N SER A 285 25.24 -2.98 31.65
CA SER A 285 25.31 -1.66 32.30
C SER A 285 24.73 -1.80 33.70
N GLY A 286 25.37 -2.65 34.50
CA GLY A 286 25.08 -2.84 35.91
C GLY A 286 25.91 -1.87 36.73
N SER A 287 25.24 -0.88 37.31
CA SER A 287 25.42 -0.50 38.72
C SER A 287 26.87 -0.45 39.23
N LYS A 288 27.55 0.69 39.05
CA LYS A 288 28.61 1.07 40.00
C LYS A 288 27.94 1.39 41.34
N GLY A 289 27.97 0.41 42.24
CA GLY A 289 27.53 0.56 43.62
C GLY A 289 28.18 1.76 44.30
N ARG A 290 27.36 2.70 44.73
CA ARG A 290 27.72 3.64 45.80
C ARG A 290 27.70 2.85 47.11
N ARG A 291 28.87 2.64 47.72
CA ARG A 291 28.94 2.37 49.17
C ARG A 291 28.81 3.69 49.92
N PRO A 292 28.05 3.77 51.03
CA PRO A 292 28.14 4.89 51.95
C PRO A 292 29.40 4.71 52.81
N THR A 293 30.27 5.71 52.83
CA THR A 293 31.31 5.85 53.86
C THR A 293 30.70 6.60 55.03
N SER A 294 30.48 5.89 56.13
CA SER A 294 30.44 6.45 57.49
C SER A 294 31.85 6.52 58.05
#